data_AF-A0A432S7L2-F1
#
_entry.id   AF-A0A432S7L2-F1
#
_cell.length_a   1.000
_cell.length_b   1.000
_cell.length_c   1.000
_cell.angle_alpha   90.00
_cell.angle_beta   90.00
_cell.angle_gamma   90.00
#
_symmetry.space_group_name_H-M   'P 1'
#
loop_
_entity.id
_entity.type
_entity.pdbx_description
1 polymer ?
#
loop_
_entity_poly.entity_id
_entity_poly.type
_entity_poly.pdbx_seq_one_letter_code
_entity_poly.pdbx_strand_id
1 'polypeptide(L)'
;MNLTLKPGEWLVEVRKEGYTSWQKKVSLKEGVVVSLNARLFPKNPSLKPLTSVGVAKAVRVDDLDKVLLFIKKGEKEDGVYLFEKTKNPIASKGKPKKLFSFSKYTQKEIDLDALDPIFSPDFKQFVLEFEGRKYLFSLIPNQEEVLDVTFSYKELFSAHQQTHALRYSLKYDESF
;
A
#
# COMPACT_ATOMS: atom_id res chain seq x y z
N MET A 1 -27.24 18.70 -12.81
CA MET A 1 -28.63 18.53 -13.27
C MET A 1 -29.52 19.13 -12.20
N ASN A 2 -30.41 20.04 -12.58
CA ASN A 2 -31.31 20.72 -11.64
C ASN A 2 -32.76 20.34 -12.00
N LEU A 3 -33.57 20.06 -11.00
CA LEU A 3 -34.97 19.65 -11.14
C LEU A 3 -35.82 20.52 -10.20
N THR A 4 -36.92 21.09 -10.72
CA THR A 4 -37.89 21.85 -9.93
C THR A 4 -39.12 20.99 -9.72
N LEU A 5 -39.41 20.66 -8.46
CA LEU A 5 -40.53 19.81 -8.07
C LEU A 5 -41.41 20.54 -7.06
N LYS A 6 -42.70 20.20 -7.02
CA LYS A 6 -43.60 20.68 -5.98
C LYS A 6 -43.20 20.07 -4.62
N PRO A 7 -43.45 20.77 -3.49
CA PRO A 7 -43.25 20.22 -2.16
C PRO A 7 -44.01 18.88 -1.98
N GLY A 8 -43.38 17.92 -1.31
CA GLY A 8 -43.91 16.57 -1.15
C GLY A 8 -42.83 15.53 -0.92
N GLU A 9 -43.23 14.26 -0.79
CA GLU A 9 -42.30 13.14 -0.69
C GLU A 9 -41.99 12.57 -2.07
N TRP A 10 -40.70 12.46 -2.38
CA TRP A 10 -40.22 11.96 -3.66
C TRP A 10 -39.24 10.81 -3.44
N LEU A 11 -39.34 9.79 -4.29
CA LEU A 11 -38.33 8.75 -4.40
C LEU A 11 -37.43 9.09 -5.60
N VAL A 12 -36.18 9.47 -5.33
CA VAL A 12 -35.22 9.77 -6.38
C VAL A 12 -34.41 8.52 -6.67
N GLU A 13 -34.39 8.10 -7.93
CA GLU A 13 -33.57 7.01 -8.40
C GLU A 13 -32.58 7.48 -9.46
N VAL A 14 -31.30 7.12 -9.29
CA VAL A 14 -30.24 7.38 -10.26
C VAL A 14 -29.72 6.06 -10.78
N ARG A 15 -29.76 5.87 -12.11
CA ARG A 15 -29.28 4.68 -12.80
C ARG A 15 -28.23 5.06 -13.84
N LYS A 16 -27.20 4.23 -13.94
CA LYS A 16 -26.20 4.28 -15.01
C LYS A 16 -25.91 2.86 -15.47
N GLU A 17 -25.82 2.65 -16.78
CA GLU A 17 -25.49 1.35 -17.35
C GLU A 17 -24.13 0.85 -16.82
N GLY A 18 -24.08 -0.42 -16.41
CA GLY A 18 -22.89 -1.03 -15.80
C GLY A 18 -22.65 -0.68 -14.32
N TYR A 19 -23.52 0.11 -13.68
CA TYR A 19 -23.42 0.49 -12.27
C TYR A 19 -24.70 0.13 -11.48
N THR A 20 -24.60 0.06 -10.15
CA THR A 20 -25.73 -0.13 -9.23
C THR A 20 -26.67 1.06 -9.30
N SER A 21 -27.98 0.83 -9.11
CA SER A 21 -28.93 1.93 -8.91
C SER A 21 -28.75 2.52 -7.51
N TRP A 22 -28.91 3.83 -7.39
CA TRP A 22 -28.98 4.53 -6.11
C TRP A 22 -30.39 5.09 -5.94
N GLN A 23 -30.98 4.86 -4.77
CA GLN A 23 -32.33 5.33 -4.44
C GLN A 23 -32.32 6.06 -3.11
N LYS A 24 -33.02 7.20 -3.03
CA LYS A 24 -33.21 7.93 -1.77
C LYS A 24 -34.58 8.58 -1.72
N LYS A 25 -35.29 8.39 -0.60
CA LYS A 25 -36.52 9.11 -0.28
C LYS A 25 -36.17 10.51 0.24
N VAL A 26 -36.78 11.53 -0.35
CA VAL A 26 -36.52 12.94 -0.03
C VAL A 26 -37.85 13.64 0.21
N SER A 27 -37.97 14.28 1.37
CA SER A 27 -39.10 15.19 1.67
C SER A 27 -38.71 16.59 1.25
N LEU A 28 -39.36 17.13 0.22
CA LEU A 28 -39.13 18.48 -0.27
C LEU A 28 -40.12 19.44 0.40
N LYS A 29 -39.62 20.51 1.03
CA LYS A 29 -40.41 21.58 1.63
C LYS A 29 -40.37 22.82 0.75
N GLU A 30 -41.39 23.67 0.87
CA GLU A 30 -41.45 24.92 0.12
C GLU A 30 -40.26 25.84 0.42
N GLY A 31 -39.68 26.44 -0.62
CA GLY A 31 -38.51 27.32 -0.52
C GLY A 31 -37.17 26.63 -0.22
N VAL A 32 -37.12 25.30 -0.07
CA VAL A 32 -35.90 24.56 0.29
C VAL A 32 -35.27 23.91 -0.94
N VAL A 33 -34.01 24.25 -1.21
CA VAL A 33 -33.20 23.57 -2.23
C VAL A 33 -32.45 22.40 -1.60
N VAL A 34 -32.65 21.19 -2.14
CA VAL A 34 -31.99 19.97 -1.65
C VAL A 34 -30.97 19.49 -2.68
N SER A 35 -29.71 19.36 -2.26
CA SER A 35 -28.64 18.77 -3.07
C SER A 35 -28.42 17.31 -2.69
N LEU A 36 -28.38 16.42 -3.69
CA LEU A 36 -28.22 14.98 -3.50
C LEU A 36 -26.94 14.50 -4.18
N ASN A 37 -26.05 13.87 -3.42
CA ASN A 37 -24.84 13.23 -3.93
C ASN A 37 -25.08 11.72 -4.08
N ALA A 38 -25.29 11.25 -5.30
CA ALA A 38 -25.46 9.83 -5.61
C ALA A 38 -24.10 9.17 -5.86
N ARG A 39 -23.77 8.11 -5.10
CA ARG A 39 -22.58 7.28 -5.33
C ARG A 39 -23.01 5.93 -5.88
N LEU A 40 -22.62 5.64 -7.12
CA LEU A 40 -22.91 4.39 -7.82
C LEU A 40 -21.67 3.49 -7.80
N PHE A 41 -21.86 2.18 -7.60
CA PHE A 41 -20.79 1.19 -7.66
C PHE A 41 -20.87 0.40 -8.98
N PRO A 42 -19.74 0.03 -9.62
CA PRO A 42 -19.79 -0.83 -10.80
C PRO A 42 -20.45 -2.18 -10.47
N LYS A 43 -21.31 -2.70 -11.35
CA LYS A 43 -21.90 -4.04 -11.20
C LYS A 43 -20.89 -5.17 -11.40
N ASN A 44 -19.88 -4.92 -12.24
CA ASN A 44 -18.80 -5.85 -12.51
C ASN A 44 -17.45 -5.21 -12.12
N PRO A 45 -17.16 -5.04 -10.83
CA PRO A 45 -15.84 -4.60 -10.40
C PRO A 45 -14.85 -5.72 -10.75
N SER A 46 -13.91 -5.47 -11.65
CA SER A 46 -12.84 -6.42 -11.92
C SER A 46 -11.90 -6.47 -10.71
N LEU A 47 -12.26 -7.28 -9.72
CA LEU A 47 -11.37 -7.64 -8.62
C LEU A 47 -10.37 -8.65 -9.19
N LYS A 48 -9.23 -8.16 -9.69
CA LYS A 48 -8.10 -9.05 -9.94
C LYS A 48 -7.57 -9.48 -8.57
N PRO A 49 -7.66 -10.76 -8.18
CA PRO A 49 -7.11 -11.21 -6.91
C PRO A 49 -5.61 -10.93 -6.93
N LEU A 50 -5.10 -10.31 -5.88
CA LEU A 50 -3.66 -10.07 -5.74
C LEU A 50 -2.88 -11.40 -5.70
N THR A 51 -3.53 -12.47 -5.24
CA THR A 51 -3.01 -13.84 -5.23
C THR A 51 -2.79 -14.41 -6.64
N SER A 52 -3.56 -13.99 -7.65
CA SER A 52 -3.35 -14.40 -9.05
C SER A 52 -2.09 -13.78 -9.68
N VAL A 53 -1.42 -12.86 -8.97
CA VAL A 53 -0.15 -12.25 -9.41
C VAL A 53 1.06 -13.08 -8.93
N GLY A 54 0.86 -14.14 -8.14
CA GLY A 54 1.95 -14.97 -7.62
C GLY A 54 2.63 -14.37 -6.38
N VAL A 55 1.91 -13.55 -5.62
CA VAL A 55 2.35 -13.05 -4.31
C VAL A 55 2.45 -14.24 -3.36
N ALA A 56 3.66 -14.50 -2.86
CA ALA A 56 3.95 -15.58 -1.94
C ALA A 56 4.12 -15.08 -0.50
N LYS A 57 4.55 -13.82 -0.30
CA LYS A 57 4.64 -13.19 1.03
C LYS A 57 4.30 -11.70 0.95
N ALA A 58 3.69 -11.17 2.00
CA ALA A 58 3.36 -9.76 2.12
C ALA A 58 3.78 -9.24 3.50
N VAL A 59 4.55 -8.16 3.54
CA VAL A 59 5.04 -7.55 4.78
C VAL A 59 4.62 -6.09 4.83
N ARG A 60 4.00 -5.68 5.93
CA ARG A 60 3.55 -4.29 6.12
C ARG A 60 4.74 -3.39 6.43
N VAL A 61 4.77 -2.20 5.82
CA VAL A 61 5.74 -1.14 6.11
C VAL A 61 5.07 -0.14 7.04
N ASP A 62 5.10 -0.43 8.35
CA ASP A 62 4.59 0.43 9.43
C ASP A 62 3.14 0.92 9.28
N ASP A 63 2.83 2.14 9.76
CA ASP A 63 1.52 2.79 9.66
C ASP A 63 1.27 3.44 8.29
N LEU A 64 2.25 3.40 7.38
CA LEU A 64 2.29 4.21 6.16
C LEU A 64 1.40 3.72 5.00
N ASP A 65 0.41 2.84 5.24
CA ASP A 65 -0.47 2.28 4.20
C ASP A 65 0.32 1.60 3.04
N LYS A 66 1.56 1.16 3.32
CA LYS A 66 2.51 0.54 2.40
C LYS A 66 2.71 -0.95 2.73
N VAL A 67 2.86 -1.77 1.69
CA VAL A 67 3.08 -3.22 1.81
C VAL A 67 4.16 -3.65 0.81
N LEU A 68 5.17 -4.37 1.30
CA LEU A 68 6.10 -5.13 0.48
C LEU A 68 5.44 -6.44 0.07
N LEU A 69 5.43 -6.72 -1.23
CA LEU A 69 4.94 -7.95 -1.83
C LEU A 69 6.13 -8.71 -2.41
N PHE A 70 6.30 -9.95 -1.97
CA PHE A 70 7.30 -10.88 -2.47
C PHE A 70 6.61 -11.79 -3.48
N ILE A 71 7.03 -11.70 -4.74
CA ILE A 71 6.41 -12.40 -5.86
C ILE A 71 7.41 -13.42 -6.40
N LYS A 72 7.00 -14.69 -6.50
CA LYS A 72 7.81 -15.78 -7.08
C LYS A 72 7.07 -16.32 -8.30
N LYS A 73 7.22 -15.63 -9.44
CA LYS A 73 6.48 -15.96 -10.66
C LYS A 73 7.35 -15.76 -11.91
N GLY A 74 8.09 -16.80 -12.29
CA GLY A 74 9.00 -16.78 -13.44
C GLY A 74 10.13 -15.74 -13.32
N GLU A 75 11.14 -15.81 -14.18
CA GLU A 75 12.36 -14.98 -14.05
C GLU A 75 12.15 -13.47 -14.29
N LYS A 76 11.04 -13.06 -14.90
CA LYS A 76 10.76 -11.64 -15.21
C LYS A 76 9.87 -10.96 -14.19
N GLU A 77 8.90 -11.69 -13.62
CA GLU A 77 7.96 -11.15 -12.62
C GLU A 77 8.36 -11.50 -11.18
N ASP A 78 9.46 -12.24 -10.98
CA ASP A 78 10.02 -12.49 -9.66
C ASP A 78 10.56 -11.21 -9.01
N GLY A 79 10.43 -11.10 -7.69
CA GLY A 79 11.06 -10.03 -6.93
C GLY A 79 10.18 -9.41 -5.87
N VAL A 80 10.67 -8.27 -5.36
CA VAL A 80 9.99 -7.50 -4.32
C VAL A 80 9.35 -6.28 -4.95
N TYR A 81 8.08 -6.06 -4.61
CA TYR A 81 7.25 -4.96 -5.11
C TYR A 81 6.71 -4.15 -3.95
N LEU A 82 6.63 -2.84 -4.11
CA LEU A 82 5.97 -1.93 -3.17
C LEU A 82 4.54 -1.66 -3.64
N PHE A 83 3.57 -1.95 -2.78
CA PHE A 83 2.18 -1.57 -2.94
C PHE A 83 1.83 -0.44 -1.96
N GLU A 84 1.21 0.62 -2.48
CA GLU A 84 0.76 1.77 -1.70
C GLU A 84 -0.77 1.87 -1.83
N LYS A 85 -1.49 1.88 -0.71
CA LYS A 85 -2.95 2.02 -0.74
C LYS A 85 -3.31 3.43 -1.21
N THR A 86 -3.96 3.52 -2.37
CA THR A 86 -4.50 4.80 -2.83
C THR A 86 -5.80 5.10 -2.07
N LYS A 87 -5.98 6.36 -1.66
CA LYS A 87 -7.25 6.83 -1.04
C LYS A 87 -8.46 6.73 -1.99
N ASN A 88 -8.23 6.44 -3.27
CA ASN A 88 -9.25 6.39 -4.30
C ASN A 88 -9.35 4.97 -4.91
N PRO A 89 -10.32 4.14 -4.47
CA PRO A 89 -10.42 2.73 -4.86
C PRO A 89 -10.70 2.48 -6.36
N ILE A 90 -10.99 3.53 -7.12
CA ILE A 90 -11.31 3.48 -8.56
C ILE A 90 -10.08 3.85 -9.43
N ALA A 91 -9.05 4.49 -8.86
CA ALA A 91 -7.88 4.91 -9.62
C ALA A 91 -6.91 3.74 -9.82
N SER A 92 -6.56 3.45 -11.07
CA SER A 92 -5.56 2.48 -11.53
C SER A 92 -4.10 2.74 -11.06
N LYS A 93 -3.91 3.62 -10.07
CA LYS A 93 -2.63 3.93 -9.42
C LYS A 93 -2.25 2.95 -8.30
N GLY A 94 -3.13 2.02 -7.91
CA GLY A 94 -2.83 0.96 -6.94
C GLY A 94 -2.11 -0.25 -7.54
N LYS A 95 -1.24 -0.08 -8.53
CA LYS A 95 -0.43 -1.21 -9.04
C LYS A 95 0.84 -1.35 -8.20
N PRO A 96 1.24 -2.56 -7.77
CA PRO A 96 2.53 -2.79 -7.15
C PRO A 96 3.66 -2.31 -8.06
N LYS A 97 4.59 -1.53 -7.54
CA LYS A 97 5.79 -1.04 -8.24
C LYS A 97 6.97 -1.96 -7.90
N LYS A 98 7.65 -2.52 -8.91
CA LYS A 98 8.82 -3.39 -8.67
C LYS A 98 9.95 -2.57 -8.03
N LEU A 99 10.54 -3.08 -6.95
CA LEU A 99 11.76 -2.54 -6.37
C LEU A 99 12.98 -3.23 -7.00
N PHE A 100 13.00 -4.56 -6.98
CA PHE A 100 14.08 -5.34 -7.57
C PHE A 100 13.64 -6.78 -7.91
N SER A 101 14.40 -7.46 -8.76
CA SER A 101 14.25 -8.90 -9.05
C SER A 101 15.15 -9.74 -8.14
N PHE A 102 14.69 -10.90 -7.70
CA PHE A 102 15.48 -11.82 -6.89
C PHE A 102 16.73 -12.33 -7.62
N SER A 103 16.59 -12.61 -8.92
CA SER A 103 17.69 -13.00 -9.83
C SER A 103 18.89 -12.05 -9.84
N LYS A 104 18.75 -10.79 -9.39
CA LYS A 104 19.89 -9.86 -9.25
C LYS A 104 20.81 -10.20 -8.07
N TYR A 105 20.33 -10.91 -7.05
CA TYR A 105 21.04 -11.11 -5.79
C TYR A 105 21.35 -12.57 -5.48
N THR A 106 20.60 -13.51 -6.06
CA THR A 106 20.87 -14.94 -5.93
C THR A 106 20.39 -15.69 -7.17
N GLN A 107 21.15 -16.74 -7.51
CA GLN A 107 20.82 -17.69 -8.57
C GLN A 107 20.19 -18.97 -8.01
N LYS A 108 20.12 -19.10 -6.68
CA LYS A 108 19.52 -20.24 -5.99
C LYS A 108 18.05 -19.99 -5.72
N GLU A 109 17.34 -21.08 -5.47
CA GLU A 109 15.96 -20.99 -5.03
C GLU A 109 15.88 -20.31 -3.66
N ILE A 110 15.09 -19.25 -3.60
CA ILE A 110 14.85 -18.47 -2.38
C ILE A 110 13.70 -19.07 -1.60
N ASP A 111 13.94 -19.30 -0.32
CA ASP A 111 12.90 -19.48 0.68
C ASP A 111 12.38 -18.12 1.13
N LEU A 112 11.16 -17.78 0.72
CA LEU A 112 10.54 -16.49 1.02
C LEU A 112 10.10 -16.40 2.48
N ASP A 113 9.83 -17.52 3.13
CA ASP A 113 9.40 -17.53 4.53
C ASP A 113 10.55 -17.09 5.44
N ALA A 114 11.78 -17.50 5.11
CA ALA A 114 13.01 -17.08 5.78
C ALA A 114 13.44 -15.62 5.53
N LEU A 115 12.89 -14.94 4.51
CA LEU A 115 13.23 -13.55 4.22
C LEU A 115 12.49 -12.56 5.14
N ASP A 116 13.14 -12.08 6.18
CA ASP A 116 12.55 -11.09 7.08
C ASP A 116 13.17 -9.68 6.87
N PRO A 117 12.44 -8.71 6.30
CA PRO A 117 12.98 -7.38 6.05
C PRO A 117 13.11 -6.56 7.34
N ILE A 118 14.30 -6.03 7.59
CA ILE A 118 14.56 -5.12 8.71
C ILE A 118 14.47 -3.68 8.22
N PHE A 119 13.46 -2.94 8.65
CA PHE A 119 13.22 -1.57 8.21
C PHE A 119 14.10 -0.55 8.94
N SER A 120 14.49 0.52 8.23
CA SER A 120 15.07 1.70 8.85
C SER A 120 14.03 2.43 9.72
N PRO A 121 14.45 3.21 10.75
CA PRO A 121 13.52 3.93 11.64
C PRO A 121 12.62 4.95 10.93
N ASP A 122 13.03 5.39 9.74
CA ASP A 122 12.30 6.35 8.92
C ASP A 122 11.49 5.68 7.80
N PHE A 123 11.47 4.35 7.74
CA PHE A 123 10.76 3.55 6.73
C PHE A 123 11.05 3.98 5.28
N LYS A 124 12.27 4.46 5.04
CA LYS A 124 12.76 4.75 3.68
C LYS A 124 13.61 3.63 3.12
N GLN A 125 14.18 2.80 3.98
CA GLN A 125 15.09 1.73 3.59
C GLN A 125 14.76 0.45 4.37
N PHE A 126 15.25 -0.67 3.86
CA PHE A 126 15.18 -1.94 4.54
C PHE A 126 16.37 -2.81 4.17
N VAL A 127 16.74 -3.72 5.07
CA VAL A 127 17.78 -4.71 4.84
C VAL A 127 17.13 -6.07 4.60
N LEU A 128 17.61 -6.78 3.59
CA LEU A 128 17.35 -8.21 3.42
C LEU A 128 18.67 -8.98 3.38
N GLU A 129 18.61 -10.21 3.87
CA GLU A 129 19.72 -11.14 3.84
C GLU A 129 19.51 -12.19 2.74
N PHE A 130 20.49 -12.34 1.86
CA PHE A 130 20.55 -13.40 0.86
C PHE A 130 21.89 -14.13 1.01
N GLU A 131 21.85 -15.44 1.25
CA GLU A 131 23.05 -16.28 1.37
C GLU A 131 24.12 -15.74 2.34
N GLY A 132 23.70 -15.16 3.47
CA GLY A 132 24.59 -14.57 4.48
C GLY A 132 25.10 -13.16 4.15
N ARG A 133 24.70 -12.58 3.01
CA ARG A 133 25.01 -11.20 2.62
C ARG A 133 23.83 -10.29 2.87
N LYS A 134 24.08 -9.12 3.42
CA LYS A 134 23.05 -8.14 3.79
C LYS A 134 23.06 -6.98 2.82
N TYR A 135 21.92 -6.75 2.20
CA TYR A 135 21.73 -5.71 1.20
C TYR A 135 20.74 -4.69 1.70
N LEU A 136 21.12 -3.41 1.62
CA LEU A 136 20.27 -2.28 1.93
C LEU A 136 19.53 -1.85 0.65
N PHE A 137 18.21 -1.79 0.75
CA PHE A 137 17.30 -1.43 -0.32
C PHE A 137 16.55 -0.14 0.03
N SER A 138 16.32 0.69 -0.98
CA SER A 138 15.41 1.83 -0.88
C SER A 138 13.95 1.40 -1.11
N LEU A 139 13.04 1.96 -0.30
CA LEU A 139 11.59 1.87 -0.52
C LEU A 139 11.10 2.90 -1.55
N ILE A 140 12.01 3.67 -2.15
CA ILE A 140 11.70 4.58 -3.26
C ILE A 140 11.77 3.78 -4.57
N PRO A 141 10.64 3.60 -5.28
CA PRO A 141 10.62 2.87 -6.54
C PRO A 141 11.56 3.53 -7.57
N ASN A 142 12.23 2.71 -8.38
CA ASN A 142 13.18 3.12 -9.43
C ASN A 142 14.47 3.82 -8.94
N GLN A 143 14.78 3.78 -7.64
CA GLN A 143 16.09 4.17 -7.13
C GLN A 143 16.93 2.90 -6.94
N GLU A 144 17.76 2.56 -7.94
CA GLU A 144 18.65 1.37 -7.90
C GLU A 144 19.90 1.58 -7.02
N GLU A 145 19.77 2.33 -5.92
CA GLU A 145 20.85 2.47 -4.94
C GLU A 145 20.78 1.28 -3.97
N VAL A 146 21.49 0.22 -4.33
CA VAL A 146 21.64 -0.96 -3.48
C VAL A 146 23.05 -0.95 -2.92
N LEU A 147 23.15 -0.95 -1.59
CA LEU A 147 24.43 -0.97 -0.90
C LEU A 147 24.63 -2.32 -0.22
N ASP A 148 25.76 -2.98 -0.47
CA ASP A 148 26.21 -4.11 0.34
C ASP A 148 26.68 -3.58 1.69
N VAL A 149 25.94 -3.91 2.75
CA VAL A 149 26.21 -3.47 4.12
C VAL A 149 26.76 -4.61 4.98
N THR A 150 27.17 -5.73 4.38
CA THR A 150 27.56 -6.93 5.14
C THR A 150 28.63 -6.65 6.19
N PHE A 151 29.62 -5.81 5.85
CA PHE A 151 30.71 -5.44 6.76
C PHE A 151 30.38 -4.28 7.70
N SER A 152 29.50 -3.35 7.30
CA SER A 152 29.09 -2.18 8.10
C SER A 152 27.83 -2.44 8.94
N TYR A 153 27.20 -3.60 8.80
CA TYR A 153 25.93 -3.92 9.45
C TYR A 153 25.99 -3.78 10.97
N LYS A 154 27.08 -4.20 11.61
CA LYS A 154 27.23 -4.09 13.07
C LYS A 154 27.22 -2.64 13.55
N GLU A 155 27.84 -1.73 12.79
CA GLU A 155 27.89 -0.30 13.11
C GLU A 155 26.55 0.40 12.81
N LEU A 156 25.90 0.03 11.70
CA LEU A 156 24.57 0.54 11.37
C LEU A 156 23.51 0.06 12.36
N PHE A 157 23.59 -1.18 12.80
CA PHE A 157 22.65 -1.76 13.76
C PHE A 157 22.84 -1.22 15.17
N SER A 158 24.09 -0.99 15.62
CA SER A 158 24.33 -0.37 16.93
C SER A 158 23.86 1.08 16.96
N ALA A 159 24.12 1.86 15.91
CA ALA A 159 23.59 3.22 15.76
C ALA A 159 22.05 3.25 15.72
N HIS A 160 21.44 2.25 15.07
CA HIS A 160 19.99 2.07 15.04
C HIS A 160 19.40 1.81 16.43
N GLN A 161 19.97 0.86 17.19
CA GLN A 161 19.49 0.56 18.55
C GLN A 161 19.65 1.76 19.49
N GLN A 162 20.76 2.49 19.40
CA GLN A 162 21.01 3.67 20.21
C GLN A 162 20.00 4.79 19.89
N THR A 163 19.67 5.01 18.61
CA THR A 163 18.67 6.00 18.19
C THR A 163 17.26 5.62 18.64
N HIS A 164 16.90 4.34 18.53
CA HIS A 164 15.62 3.84 19.02
C HIS A 164 15.50 4.03 20.54
N ALA A 165 16.54 3.70 21.31
CA ALA A 165 16.55 3.89 22.76
C ALA A 165 16.40 5.37 23.15
N LEU A 166 17.11 6.29 22.49
CA LEU A 166 17.04 7.73 22.76
C LEU A 166 15.66 8.33 22.46
N ARG A 167 14.99 7.89 21.40
CA ARG A 167 13.62 8.31 21.09
C ARG A 167 12.60 7.81 22.10
N TYR A 168 12.78 6.60 22.61
CA TYR A 168 11.94 6.08 23.68
C TYR A 168 12.16 6.85 24.98
N SER A 169 13.38 7.20 25.36
CA SER A 169 13.62 8.00 26.58
C SER A 169 13.03 9.42 26.50
N LEU A 170 13.09 10.08 25.34
CA LEU A 170 12.56 11.44 25.19
C LEU A 170 11.02 11.49 25.26
N LYS A 171 10.33 10.45 24.79
CA LYS A 171 8.86 10.36 24.90
C LYS A 171 8.35 10.24 26.35
N TYR A 172 9.17 9.75 27.28
CA TYR A 172 8.78 9.63 28.69
C TYR A 172 9.15 10.87 29.54
N ASP A 173 10.01 11.76 29.03
CA ASP A 173 10.43 12.98 29.74
C ASP A 173 9.50 14.17 29.45
N GLU A 174 8.78 14.16 28.33
CA GLU A 174 7.77 15.20 27.99
C GLU A 174 6.36 14.92 28.56
N SER A 175 6.25 13.97 29.50
CA SER A 175 4.97 13.52 30.09
C SER A 175 4.71 14.00 31.52
N PHE A 176 5.36 15.09 31.98
CA PHE A 176 5.14 15.70 33.30
C PHE A 176 4.82 17.19 33.21
#